data_AF-Q4TFU0-F1
#
_entry.id   AF-Q4TFU0-F1
#
_cell.length_a   1.000
_cell.length_b   1.000
_cell.length_c   1.000
_cell.angle_alpha   90.00
_cell.angle_beta   90.00
_cell.angle_gamma   90.00
#
_symmetry.space_group_name_H-M   'P 1'
#
loop_
_entity.id
_entity.type
_entity.pdbx_description
1 polymer ?
#
loop_
_entity_poly.entity_id
_entity_poly.type
_entity_poly.pdbx_seq_one_letter_code
_entity_poly.pdbx_strand_id
1 'polypeptide(L)' 'LITLRGFILEDAVASTGRHGTVRGLPLKEVLEQVVPELSISCLRLALSTPKVTEQLLKLDEQGVRSASARACCTCGFGQT' A
#
# COMPACT_ATOMS: atom_id res chain seq x y z
N LEU A 1 -5.40 12.87 -12.58
CA LEU A 1 -5.11 12.20 -11.30
C LEU A 1 -3.68 11.69 -11.34
N ILE A 2 -2.93 11.88 -10.26
CA ILE A 2 -1.68 11.13 -10.05
C ILE A 2 -2.05 9.90 -9.23
N THR A 3 -1.65 8.72 -9.69
CA THR A 3 -1.85 7.46 -8.96
C THR A 3 -0.47 6.94 -8.57
N LEU A 4 -0.31 6.59 -7.28
CA LEU A 4 0.88 5.89 -6.80
C LEU A 4 0.51 4.41 -6.68
N ARG A 5 1.27 3.54 -7.36
CA ARG A 5 1.13 2.09 -7.26
C ARG A 5 2.35 1.55 -6.51
N GLY A 6 2.09 0.71 -5.52
CA GLY A 6 3.12 0.05 -4.72
C GLY A 6 2.65 -1.33 -4.28
N PHE A 7 3.60 -2.15 -3.86
CA PHE A 7 3.33 -3.42 -3.20
C PHE A 7 4.15 -3.46 -1.91
N ILE A 8 3.64 -4.17 -0.91
CA ILE A 8 4.33 -4.44 0.35
C ILE A 8 4.26 -5.95 0.58
N LEU A 9 5.38 -6.55 0.99
CA LEU A 9 5.39 -7.94 1.40
C LEU A 9 4.69 -8.06 2.76
N GLU A 10 3.83 -9.06 2.94
CA GLU A 10 3.11 -9.27 4.21
C GLU A 10 4.08 -9.44 5.39
N ASP A 11 5.24 -10.05 5.14
CA ASP A 11 6.31 -10.27 6.11
C ASP A 11 7.06 -8.96 6.49
N ALA A 12 6.96 -7.93 5.65
CA ALA A 12 7.59 -6.63 5.92
C ALA A 12 6.79 -5.76 6.89
N VAL A 13 5.58 -6.18 7.28
CA VAL A 13 4.73 -5.44 8.23
C VAL A 13 5.10 -5.88 9.65
N ALA A 14 5.60 -4.97 10.47
CA ALA A 14 6.23 -5.31 11.75
C ALA A 14 5.35 -6.17 12.70
N SER A 15 4.02 -6.05 12.62
CA SER A 15 3.08 -6.80 13.45
C SER A 15 2.74 -8.21 12.93
N THR A 16 3.28 -8.66 11.79
CA THR A 16 3.06 -10.01 11.24
C THR A 16 4.14 -11.03 11.61
N GLY A 17 5.32 -10.57 12.07
CA GLY A 17 6.48 -11.41 12.34
C GLY A 17 6.35 -12.42 13.48
N ARG A 18 5.16 -12.58 14.10
CA ARG A 18 4.97 -13.52 15.21
C ARG A 18 3.95 -14.62 14.98
N HIS A 19 2.91 -14.41 14.18
CA HIS A 19 1.94 -15.46 13.89
C HIS A 19 1.31 -15.13 12.54
N GLY A 20 1.38 -16.08 11.60
CA GLY A 20 0.62 -16.02 10.35
C GLY A 20 -0.85 -15.73 10.69
N THR A 21 -1.27 -14.51 10.45
CA THR A 21 -2.59 -14.05 10.86
C THR A 21 -3.60 -14.70 9.95
N VAL A 22 -4.35 -15.69 10.45
CA VAL A 22 -5.55 -16.25 9.79
C VAL A 22 -6.56 -15.15 9.39
N ARG A 23 -6.42 -13.94 9.97
CA ARG A 23 -7.29 -12.78 9.79
C ARG A 23 -6.75 -11.69 8.83
N GLY A 24 -5.60 -11.91 8.18
CA GLY A 24 -4.99 -10.94 7.27
C GLY A 24 -4.33 -9.73 7.95
N LEU A 25 -3.69 -8.87 7.16
CA LEU A 25 -2.91 -7.73 7.63
C LEU A 25 -3.76 -6.62 8.27
N PRO A 26 -3.29 -5.98 9.36
CA PRO A 26 -3.93 -4.78 9.89
C PRO A 26 -3.68 -3.59 8.95
N LEU A 27 -4.70 -3.20 8.16
CA LEU A 27 -4.61 -2.12 7.16
C LEU A 27 -4.09 -0.80 7.72
N LYS A 28 -4.43 -0.47 8.97
CA LYS A 28 -3.96 0.73 9.65
C LYS A 28 -2.43 0.77 9.72
N GLU A 29 -1.82 -0.30 10.22
CA GLU A 29 -0.36 -0.33 10.38
C GLU A 29 0.36 -0.35 9.04
N VAL A 30 -0.22 -1.02 8.03
CA VAL A 30 0.29 -1.00 6.67
C VAL A 30 0.32 0.43 6.11
N LEU A 31 -0.78 1.18 6.27
CA LEU A 31 -0.86 2.56 5.79
C LEU A 31 0.10 3.50 6.53
N GLU A 32 0.23 3.36 7.86
CA GLU A 32 1.20 4.11 8.67
C GLU A 32 2.64 3.80 8.26
N GLN A 33 2.94 2.55 7.88
CA GLN A 33 4.28 2.15 7.45
C GLN A 33 4.62 2.64 6.03
N VAL A 34 3.68 2.54 5.07
CA VAL A 34 3.96 2.88 3.66
C VAL A 34 3.85 4.39 3.41
N VAL A 35 2.96 5.08 4.13
CA VAL A 35 2.74 6.53 3.96
C VAL A 35 2.60 7.22 5.32
N PRO A 36 3.71 7.36 6.08
CA PRO A 36 3.69 7.93 7.44
C PRO A 36 3.21 9.39 7.50
N GLU A 37 3.35 10.12 6.40
CA GLU A 37 2.92 11.52 6.25
C GLU A 37 1.38 11.67 6.15
N LEU A 38 0.65 10.56 5.93
CA LEU A 38 -0.80 10.56 5.70
C LEU A 38 -1.56 10.19 6.97
N SER A 39 -2.39 11.12 7.48
CA SER A 39 -3.26 10.84 8.62
C SER A 39 -4.43 9.91 8.22
N ILE A 40 -4.57 8.77 8.88
CA ILE A 40 -5.68 7.83 8.61
C ILE A 40 -7.05 8.46 8.87
N SER A 41 -7.13 9.46 9.76
CA SER A 41 -8.38 10.14 10.10
C SER A 41 -9.03 10.85 8.91
N CYS A 42 -8.27 11.17 7.85
CA CYS A 42 -8.83 11.76 6.63
C CYS A 42 -9.27 10.71 5.60
N LEU A 43 -9.02 9.42 5.85
CA LEU A 43 -9.39 8.33 4.95
C LEU A 43 -10.77 7.77 5.29
N ARG A 44 -11.52 7.42 4.24
CA ARG A 44 -12.80 6.72 4.36
C ARG A 44 -12.74 5.45 3.53
N LEU A 45 -13.12 4.33 4.13
CA LEU A 45 -13.23 3.08 3.39
C LEU A 45 -14.33 3.21 2.34
N ALA A 46 -14.02 2.84 1.10
CA ALA A 46 -14.98 2.88 0.03
C ALA A 46 -16.09 1.84 0.26
N LEU A 47 -17.31 2.15 -0.16
CA LEU A 47 -18.43 1.22 -0.08
C LEU A 47 -18.20 0.05 -1.04
N SER A 48 -18.45 -1.18 -0.59
CA SER A 48 -18.36 -2.40 -1.40
C SER A 48 -19.56 -2.50 -2.36
N THR A 49 -19.60 -1.61 -3.34
CA THR A 49 -20.61 -1.60 -4.41
C THR A 49 -19.95 -1.93 -5.74
N PRO A 50 -20.64 -2.61 -6.66
CA PRO A 50 -20.06 -3.00 -7.95
C PRO A 50 -19.58 -1.78 -8.75
N LYS A 51 -20.24 -0.62 -8.59
CA LYS A 51 -19.84 0.63 -9.22
C LYS A 51 -18.47 1.13 -8.74
N VAL A 52 -18.19 1.03 -7.44
CA VAL A 52 -16.88 1.40 -6.88
C VAL A 52 -15.79 0.47 -7.43
N THR A 53 -16.06 -0.84 -7.47
CA THR A 53 -15.13 -1.82 -8.04
C THR A 53 -14.82 -1.54 -9.51
N GLU A 54 -15.84 -1.24 -10.32
CA GLU A 54 -15.64 -0.92 -11.74
C GLU A 54 -14.83 0.38 -11.93
N GLN A 55 -15.07 1.40 -11.11
CA GLN A 55 -14.27 2.63 -11.15
C GLN A 55 -12.82 2.39 -10.73
N LEU A 56 -12.58 1.55 -9.72
CA LEU A 56 -11.24 1.15 -9.30
C LEU A 56 -10.53 0.33 -10.39
N LEU A 57 -11.25 -0.57 -11.07
CA LEU A 57 -10.69 -1.35 -12.18
C LEU A 57 -10.27 -0.43 -13.33
N LYS A 58 -11.14 0.50 -13.74
CA LYS A 58 -10.82 1.50 -14.77
C LYS A 58 -9.62 2.38 -14.38
N LEU A 59 -9.45 2.68 -13.08
CA LEU A 59 -8.28 3.40 -12.57
C LEU A 59 -7.00 2.55 -12.59
N ASP A 60 -7.08 1.25 -12.28
CA ASP A 60 -5.93 0.34 -12.37
C ASP A 60 -5.48 0.12 -13.82
N GLU A 61 -6.44 -0.03 -14.74
CA GLU A 61 -6.21 -0.20 -16.18
C GLU A 61 -5.61 1.04 -16.85
N GLN A 62 -5.81 2.24 -16.28
CA GLN A 62 -5.11 3.45 -16.72
C GLN A 62 -3.59 3.40 -16.44
N GLY A 63 -3.11 2.37 -15.75
CA GLY A 63 -1.77 2.20 -15.20
C GLY A 63 -0.66 1.69 -16.12
N VAL A 64 -0.59 2.13 -17.38
CA VAL A 64 0.69 2.18 -18.11
C VAL A 64 0.82 3.54 -18.82
N ARG A 65 1.09 4.58 -18.03
CA ARG A 65 1.84 5.73 -18.54
C ARG A 65 3.24 5.61 -17.97
N SER A 66 4.24 5.59 -18.83
CA SER A 66 5.67 5.33 -18.61
C SER A 66 6.31 6.23 -17.54
N ALA A 67 5.88 6.11 -16.28
CA ALA A 67 6.56 6.68 -15.15
C ALA A 67 7.61 5.67 -14.73
N SER A 68 8.87 6.04 -14.95
CA SER A 68 10.05 5.24 -14.62
C SER A 68 9.92 4.69 -13.21
N ALA A 69 9.79 3.36 -13.10
CA ALA A 69 9.76 2.68 -11.81
C ALA A 69 11.12 2.90 -11.12
N ARG A 70 11.21 3.95 -10.31
CA ARG A 70 12.40 4.22 -9.51
C ARG A 70 12.29 3.32 -8.28
N ALA A 71 12.89 2.13 -8.37
CA ALA A 71 13.01 1.23 -7.25
C ALA A 71 13.72 1.99 -6.10
N CYS A 72 12.98 2.26 -5.02
CA CYS A 72 13.58 2.74 -3.78
C CYS A 72 14.16 1.52 -3.06
N CYS A 73 15.38 1.14 -3.43
CA CYS A 73 16.18 0.24 -2.61
C CYS A 73 16.78 1.09 -1.50
N THR A 74 16.28 0.96 -0.27
CA THR A 74 17.02 1.41 0.90
C THR A 74 18.23 0.48 1.05
N CYS A 75 19.38 0.90 0.51
CA CYS A 75 20.65 0.30 0.88
C CYS A 75 20.91 0.66 2.35
N GLY A 76 20.75 -0.30 3.24
CA GLY A 76 21.27 -0.20 4.60
C GLY A 76 22.79 -0.20 4.51
N PHE A 77 23.40 0.98 4.42
CA PHE A 77 24.85 1.14 4.54
C PHE A 77 25.19 1.61 5.95
N GLY A 78 25.62 0.63 6.77
CA GLY A 78 26.54 0.74 7.89
C GLY A 78 25.98 1.28 9.20
N GLN A 79 26.18 0.55 10.30
CA GLN A 79 26.89 1.04 11.49
C GLN A 79 27.57 -0.13 12.23
N THR A 80 28.91 -0.03 12.30
CA THR A 80 29.96 -0.80 13.01
C THR A 80 30.18 -2.28 12.70
#